data_AF-A0A2V5K6M8-F1
#
_entry.id   AF-A0A2V5K6M8-F1
#
_cell.length_a   1.000
_cell.length_b   1.000
_cell.length_c   1.000
_cell.angle_alpha   90.00
_cell.angle_beta   90.00
_cell.angle_gamma   90.00
#
_symmetry.space_group_name_H-M   'P 1'
#
loop_
_entity.id
_entity.type
_entity.pdbx_description
1 polymer ?
#
loop_
_entity_poly.entity_id
_entity_poly.type
_entity_poly.pdbx_seq_one_letter_code
_entity_poly.pdbx_strand_id
1 'polypeptide(L)'
;MEYDGEIATNSATYACAQQDFAVLSGTRQSTELMEAFLKTQYAPDASFEAAFNCALDAWSIGHMTLQASEAKELPERATVAKYRQEQLATAGIEAALLERDASRAIRYRSLSDTELRALIHD
;
A
#
# COMPACT_ATOMS: atom_id res chain seq x y z
N MET A 1 30.20 8.19 -25.70
CA MET A 1 28.99 7.62 -25.06
C MET A 1 28.12 8.80 -24.70
N GLU A 2 27.15 9.11 -25.56
CA GLU A 2 26.07 10.04 -25.21
C GLU A 2 25.05 9.25 -24.42
N TYR A 3 24.81 9.70 -23.19
CA TYR A 3 23.80 9.15 -22.30
C TYR A 3 22.54 9.99 -22.49
N ASP A 4 21.52 9.42 -23.14
CA ASP A 4 20.31 10.13 -23.62
C ASP A 4 19.25 10.39 -22.52
N GLY A 5 19.56 10.14 -21.24
CA GLY A 5 18.68 10.54 -20.13
C GLY A 5 17.27 9.93 -20.13
N GLU A 6 16.94 8.99 -21.02
CA GLU A 6 15.64 8.31 -21.02
C GLU A 6 15.52 7.38 -19.81
N ILE A 7 14.88 7.88 -18.76
CA ILE A 7 14.24 7.02 -17.77
C ILE A 7 13.01 6.45 -18.48
N ALA A 8 13.11 5.21 -18.96
CA ALA A 8 11.95 4.43 -19.33
C ALA A 8 11.10 4.20 -18.07
N THR A 9 10.27 5.16 -17.68
CA THR A 9 9.11 4.88 -16.86
C THR A 9 8.27 3.88 -17.65
N ASN A 10 7.81 2.81 -16.98
CA ASN A 10 6.92 1.78 -17.53
C ASN A 10 5.55 2.37 -17.95
N SER A 11 5.53 3.31 -18.88
CA SER A 11 4.35 3.98 -19.41
C SER A 11 4.04 3.59 -20.87
N ALA A 12 4.75 2.58 -21.40
CA ALA A 12 4.61 2.19 -22.81
C ALA A 12 4.64 0.67 -22.99
N THR A 13 3.70 -0.05 -22.36
CA THR A 13 3.01 -1.20 -22.95
C THR A 13 1.99 -1.77 -21.97
N TYR A 14 0.87 -2.23 -22.54
CA TYR A 14 -0.29 -2.84 -21.89
C TYR A 14 -1.30 -1.86 -21.32
N ALA A 15 -2.50 -1.94 -21.89
CA ALA A 15 -3.76 -1.58 -21.25
C ALA A 15 -3.90 -2.36 -19.94
N CYS A 16 -3.13 -1.99 -18.92
CA CYS A 16 -3.45 -2.35 -17.55
C CYS A 16 -4.72 -1.57 -17.25
N ALA A 17 -5.82 -2.28 -17.00
CA ALA A 17 -7.06 -1.67 -16.53
C ALA A 17 -6.70 -0.63 -15.48
N GLN A 18 -7.15 0.61 -15.65
CA GLN A 18 -6.83 1.73 -14.78
C GLN A 18 -7.06 1.30 -13.32
N GLN A 19 -5.98 1.05 -12.58
CA GLN A 19 -6.05 0.67 -11.18
C GLN A 19 -6.10 1.96 -10.37
N ASP A 20 -7.03 2.02 -9.43
CA ASP A 20 -7.19 3.17 -8.53
C ASP A 20 -6.21 3.13 -7.35
N PHE A 21 -5.29 2.16 -7.34
CA PHE A 21 -4.26 1.99 -6.32
C PHE A 21 -2.90 1.72 -6.98
N ALA A 22 -1.83 1.95 -6.22
CA ALA A 22 -0.48 1.59 -6.58
C ALA A 22 0.25 1.07 -5.35
N VAL A 23 1.19 0.14 -5.55
CA VAL A 23 2.02 -0.43 -4.49
C VAL A 23 3.48 -0.42 -4.91
N LEU A 24 4.36 -0.28 -3.92
CA LEU A 24 5.80 -0.27 -4.10
C LEU A 24 6.42 -1.17 -3.03
N SER A 25 7.35 -2.03 -3.46
CA SER A 25 8.10 -2.91 -2.57
C SER A 25 9.51 -3.15 -3.11
N GLY A 26 10.39 -3.68 -2.26
CA GLY A 26 11.79 -3.94 -2.57
C GLY A 26 12.03 -5.07 -3.58
N THR A 27 11.03 -5.93 -3.83
CA THR A 27 11.10 -7.00 -4.83
C THR A 27 9.84 -7.07 -5.66
N ARG A 28 9.97 -7.52 -6.90
CA ARG A 28 8.85 -7.71 -7.83
C ARG A 28 7.78 -8.67 -7.27
N GLN A 29 8.20 -9.78 -6.69
CA GLN A 29 7.31 -10.79 -6.11
C GLN A 29 6.45 -10.20 -4.97
N SER A 30 7.07 -9.39 -4.12
CA SER A 30 6.36 -8.69 -3.04
C SER A 30 5.31 -7.73 -3.61
N THR A 31 5.68 -6.92 -4.61
CA THR A 31 4.75 -6.03 -5.32
C THR A 31 3.58 -6.80 -5.95
N GLU A 32 3.85 -7.92 -6.64
CA GLU A 32 2.81 -8.73 -7.29
C GLU A 32 1.80 -9.30 -6.29
N LEU A 33 2.24 -9.73 -5.10
CA LEU A 33 1.34 -10.22 -4.05
C LEU A 33 0.54 -9.10 -3.39
N MET A 34 1.15 -7.93 -3.16
CA MET A 34 0.43 -6.75 -2.68
C MET A 34 -0.68 -6.33 -3.66
N GLU A 35 -0.38 -6.30 -4.96
CA GLU A 35 -1.37 -6.02 -6.00
C GLU A 35 -2.47 -7.08 -6.05
N ALA A 36 -2.12 -8.37 -5.97
CA ALA A 36 -3.09 -9.46 -5.98
C ALA A 36 -4.08 -9.33 -4.81
N PHE A 37 -3.59 -8.97 -3.63
CA PHE A 37 -4.44 -8.67 -2.48
C PHE A 37 -5.37 -7.48 -2.75
N LEU A 38 -4.82 -6.32 -3.15
CA LEU A 38 -5.61 -5.11 -3.38
C LEU A 38 -6.65 -5.27 -4.49
N LYS A 39 -6.37 -6.04 -5.55
CA LYS A 39 -7.37 -6.37 -6.59
C LYS A 39 -8.64 -7.02 -6.03
N THR A 40 -8.53 -7.73 -4.92
CA THR A 40 -9.67 -8.42 -4.27
C THR A 40 -10.29 -7.63 -3.13
N GLN A 41 -9.53 -6.73 -2.51
CA GLN A 41 -9.92 -6.03 -1.29
C GLN A 41 -10.24 -4.54 -1.49
N TYR A 42 -9.81 -3.95 -2.61
CA TYR A 42 -10.10 -2.57 -2.94
C TYR A 42 -11.61 -2.36 -3.11
N ALA A 43 -12.11 -1.30 -2.47
CA ALA A 43 -13.47 -0.82 -2.62
C ALA A 43 -13.44 0.70 -2.89
N PRO A 44 -14.05 1.19 -3.98
CA PRO A 44 -13.93 2.59 -4.42
C PRO A 44 -14.56 3.58 -3.44
N ASP A 45 -15.61 3.17 -2.73
CA ASP A 45 -16.34 4.00 -1.76
C ASP A 45 -15.97 3.65 -0.30
N ALA A 46 -14.82 3.01 -0.09
CA ALA A 46 -14.33 2.71 1.25
C ALA A 46 -14.13 4.00 2.06
N SER A 47 -14.45 3.95 3.36
CA SER A 47 -14.03 5.00 4.28
C SER A 47 -12.51 5.09 4.32
N PHE A 48 -11.97 6.24 4.70
CA PHE A 48 -10.52 6.38 4.87
C PHE A 48 -9.96 5.31 5.81
N GLU A 49 -10.65 5.05 6.92
CA GLU A 49 -10.27 4.02 7.89
C GLU A 49 -10.19 2.62 7.25
N ALA A 50 -11.19 2.21 6.46
CA ALA A 50 -11.19 0.93 5.78
C ALA A 50 -10.08 0.84 4.72
N ALA A 51 -9.88 1.91 3.94
CA ALA A 51 -8.82 1.98 2.94
C ALA A 51 -7.42 1.94 3.58
N PHE A 52 -7.24 2.64 4.71
CA PHE A 52 -5.99 2.67 5.46
C PHE A 52 -5.65 1.30 6.05
N ASN A 53 -6.62 0.62 6.69
CA ASN A 53 -6.41 -0.74 7.21
C ASN A 53 -6.14 -1.75 6.08
N CYS A 54 -6.82 -1.62 4.94
CA CYS A 54 -6.53 -2.41 3.74
C CYS A 54 -5.10 -2.17 3.22
N ALA A 55 -4.64 -0.92 3.21
CA ALA A 55 -3.27 -0.58 2.83
C ALA A 55 -2.23 -1.14 3.82
N LEU A 56 -2.53 -1.17 5.13
CA LEU A 56 -1.67 -1.80 6.13
C LEU A 56 -1.57 -3.31 5.95
N ASP A 57 -2.65 -3.99 5.58
CA ASP A 57 -2.64 -5.41 5.28
C ASP A 57 -1.81 -5.70 4.01
N ALA A 58 -1.97 -4.87 2.97
CA ALA A 58 -1.13 -4.96 1.78
C ALA A 58 0.35 -4.75 2.10
N TRP A 59 0.69 -3.73 2.90
CA TRP A 59 2.05 -3.49 3.38
C TRP A 59 2.60 -4.70 4.16
N SER A 60 1.78 -5.30 5.04
CA SER A 60 2.17 -6.47 5.83
C SER A 60 2.49 -7.66 4.94
N ILE A 61 1.66 -7.95 3.92
CA ILE A 61 1.92 -8.97 2.90
C ILE A 61 3.23 -8.68 2.17
N GLY A 62 3.43 -7.42 1.77
CA GLY A 62 4.67 -6.99 1.12
C GLY A 62 5.89 -7.26 2.00
N HIS A 63 5.83 -6.89 3.27
CA HIS A 63 6.93 -7.03 4.19
C HIS A 63 7.24 -8.48 4.56
N MET A 64 6.21 -9.32 4.74
CA MET A 64 6.38 -10.77 4.97
C MET A 64 7.06 -11.45 3.77
N THR A 65 6.67 -11.07 2.56
CA THR A 65 7.16 -11.69 1.31
C THR A 65 8.56 -11.19 0.93
N LEU A 66 8.98 -10.01 1.38
CA LEU A 66 10.36 -9.55 1.27
C LEU A 66 11.34 -10.44 2.06
N GLN A 67 10.91 -10.97 3.20
CA GLN A 67 11.74 -11.80 4.07
C GLN A 67 11.73 -13.29 3.69
N ALA A 68 10.70 -13.72 2.96
CA ALA A 68 10.52 -15.11 2.56
C ALA A 68 11.08 -15.35 1.14
N SER A 69 12.15 -16.15 1.05
CA SER A 69 12.84 -16.44 -0.22
C SER A 69 11.95 -17.12 -1.28
N GLU A 70 10.78 -17.67 -0.92
CA GLU A 70 9.90 -18.41 -1.85
C GLU A 70 8.39 -18.21 -1.62
N ALA A 71 7.94 -17.08 -1.06
CA ALA A 71 6.49 -16.87 -0.84
C ALA A 71 5.74 -16.67 -2.17
N LYS A 72 5.12 -17.72 -2.71
CA LYS A 72 4.35 -17.66 -3.98
C LYS A 72 2.86 -17.42 -3.81
N GLU A 73 2.36 -17.50 -2.59
CA GLU A 73 0.93 -17.44 -2.27
C GLU A 73 0.64 -16.29 -1.32
N LEU A 74 -0.60 -15.79 -1.38
CA LEU A 74 -1.09 -14.79 -0.44
C LEU A 74 -1.11 -15.40 0.97
N PRO A 75 -0.48 -14.76 1.96
CA PRO A 75 -0.54 -15.24 3.34
C PRO A 75 -1.99 -15.26 3.86
N GLU A 76 -2.27 -16.18 4.77
CA GLU A 76 -3.57 -16.24 5.44
C GLU A 76 -3.86 -14.94 6.21
N ARG A 77 -5.10 -14.45 6.17
CA ARG A 77 -5.51 -13.21 6.85
C ARG A 77 -5.14 -13.15 8.32
N ALA A 78 -5.31 -14.24 9.06
CA ALA A 78 -4.94 -14.30 10.48
C ALA A 78 -3.43 -14.11 10.69
N THR A 79 -2.62 -14.66 9.77
CA THR A 79 -1.16 -14.48 9.79
C THR A 79 -0.78 -13.03 9.49
N VAL A 80 -1.45 -12.40 8.50
CA VAL A 80 -1.25 -10.97 8.18
C VAL A 80 -1.60 -10.09 9.37
N ALA A 81 -2.75 -10.30 10.01
CA ALA A 81 -3.19 -9.51 11.16
C ALA A 81 -2.22 -9.61 12.34
N LYS A 82 -1.77 -10.83 12.67
CA LYS A 82 -0.77 -11.05 13.71
C LYS A 82 0.55 -10.35 13.37
N TYR A 83 1.04 -10.53 12.14
CA TYR A 83 2.29 -9.92 11.67
C TYR A 83 2.23 -8.39 11.75
N ARG A 84 1.11 -7.82 11.29
CA ARG A 84 0.83 -6.38 11.36
C ARG A 84 0.95 -5.88 12.80
N GLN A 85 0.28 -6.54 13.75
CA GLN A 85 0.33 -6.14 15.16
C GLN A 85 1.77 -6.15 15.72
N GLU A 86 2.55 -7.19 15.41
CA GLU A 86 3.95 -7.31 15.85
C GLU A 86 4.84 -6.21 15.27
N GLN A 87 4.70 -5.89 13.98
CA GLN A 87 5.52 -4.84 13.36
C GLN A 87 5.12 -3.44 13.82
N LEU A 88 3.82 -3.16 13.92
CA LEU A 88 3.32 -1.86 14.33
C LEU A 88 3.66 -1.51 15.78
N ALA A 89 4.04 -2.48 16.62
CA ALA A 89 4.56 -2.23 17.96
C ALA A 89 5.88 -1.44 17.96
N THR A 90 6.63 -1.45 16.85
CA THR A 90 7.97 -0.83 16.77
C THR A 90 8.13 0.11 15.57
N ALA A 91 7.37 -0.09 14.50
CA ALA A 91 7.40 0.76 13.32
C ALA A 91 6.55 2.04 13.50
N GLY A 92 7.06 3.17 13.01
CA GLY A 92 6.26 4.38 12.81
C GLY A 92 5.43 4.30 11.53
N ILE A 93 4.26 4.92 11.51
CA ILE A 93 3.36 4.96 10.36
C ILE A 93 3.26 6.39 9.86
N GLU A 94 3.43 6.54 8.54
CA GLU A 94 3.26 7.82 7.85
C GLU A 94 2.21 7.67 6.76
N ALA A 95 1.29 8.62 6.69
CA ALA A 95 0.31 8.70 5.61
C ALA A 95 -0.05 10.15 5.33
N ALA A 96 -0.52 10.40 4.11
CA ALA A 96 -1.07 11.67 3.72
C ALA A 96 -2.31 11.48 2.85
N LEU A 97 -3.22 12.45 2.92
CA LEU A 97 -4.45 12.48 2.16
C LEU A 97 -4.42 13.62 1.15
N LEU A 98 -5.01 13.34 -0.01
CA LEU A 98 -5.44 14.35 -0.95
C LEU A 98 -6.96 14.40 -0.94
N GLU A 99 -7.51 15.33 -0.17
CA GLU A 99 -8.95 15.45 0.03
C GLU A 99 -9.63 16.05 -1.21
N ARG A 100 -10.82 15.53 -1.56
CA ARG A 100 -11.63 16.06 -2.67
C ARG A 100 -12.48 17.27 -2.29
N ASP A 101 -12.31 17.81 -1.08
CA ASP A 101 -13.06 18.96 -0.60
C ASP A 101 -12.71 20.22 -1.42
N ALA A 102 -13.67 20.66 -2.22
CA ALA A 102 -13.53 21.83 -3.08
C ALA A 102 -13.50 23.16 -2.31
N SER A 103 -13.90 23.16 -1.03
CA SER A 103 -13.87 24.36 -0.18
C SER A 103 -12.48 24.68 0.36
N ARG A 104 -11.55 23.70 0.37
CA ARG A 104 -10.19 23.87 0.87
C ARG A 104 -9.24 24.29 -0.25
N ALA A 105 -8.49 25.36 -0.01
CA ALA A 105 -7.43 25.81 -0.93
C ALA A 105 -6.24 24.84 -0.96
N ILE A 106 -5.91 24.22 0.18
CA ILE A 106 -4.88 23.18 0.29
C ILE A 106 -5.59 21.86 0.59
N ARG A 107 -5.52 20.92 -0.36
CA ARG A 107 -6.17 19.60 -0.27
C ARG A 107 -5.27 18.51 0.30
N TYR A 108 -3.97 18.78 0.38
CA TYR A 108 -3.00 17.89 0.99
C TYR A 108 -3.08 17.99 2.51
N ARG A 109 -3.09 16.84 3.18
CA ARG A 109 -3.01 16.72 4.63
C ARG A 109 -2.09 15.57 5.02
N SER A 110 -0.98 15.88 5.68
CA SER A 110 -0.17 14.87 6.37
C SER A 110 -0.88 14.42 7.66
N LEU A 111 -0.79 13.13 7.97
CA LEU A 111 -1.32 12.54 9.20
C LEU A 111 -0.16 12.12 10.09
N SER A 112 -0.27 12.43 11.38
CA SER A 112 0.70 11.98 12.38
C SER A 112 0.52 10.50 12.71
N ASP A 113 1.59 9.86 13.17
CA ASP A 113 1.55 8.47 13.65
C ASP A 113 0.49 8.27 14.75
N THR A 114 0.31 9.26 15.65
CA THR A 114 -0.73 9.21 16.69
C THR A 114 -2.15 9.23 16.12
N GLU A 115 -2.43 10.08 15.12
CA GLU A 115 -3.74 10.10 14.44
C GLU A 115 -4.00 8.77 13.73
N LEU A 116 -2.97 8.20 13.09
CA LEU A 116 -3.09 6.96 12.33
C LEU A 116 -3.34 5.76 13.23
N ARG A 117 -2.64 5.66 14.37
CA ARG A 117 -2.84 4.58 15.33
C ARG A 117 -4.23 4.53 15.92
N ALA A 118 -4.91 5.68 16.05
CA ALA A 118 -6.29 5.71 16.52
C ALA A 118 -7.28 5.04 15.56
N LEU A 119 -6.89 4.84 14.30
CA LEU A 119 -7.71 4.24 13.23
C LEU A 119 -7.41 2.75 13.01
N ILE A 120 -6.47 2.18 13.76
CA ILE A 120 -6.08 0.77 13.63
C ILE A 120 -6.90 -0.02 14.62
N HIS A 121 -7.71 -0.94 14.11
CA HIS A 121 -8.52 -1.85 14.89
C HIS A 121 -8.06 -3.29 14.65
N ASP A 122 -8.06 -4.08 15.72
CA ASP A 122 -7.72 -5.50 15.70
C ASP A 122 -8.84 -6.35 15.07
#